data_AF-A0ABD0R6Q0-F1
#
_entry.id   AF-A0ABD0R6Q0-F1
#
_cell.length_a   1.000
_cell.length_b   1.000
_cell.length_c   1.000
_cell.angle_alpha   90.00
_cell.angle_beta   90.00
_cell.angle_gamma   90.00
#
_symmetry.space_group_name_H-M   'P 1'
#
loop_
_entity.id
_entity.type
_entity.pdbx_description
1 polymer ?
#
loop_
_entity_poly.entity_id
_entity_poly.type
_entity_poly.pdbx_seq_one_letter_code
_entity_poly.pdbx_strand_id
1 'polypeptide(L)'
;MPNLSSLYGAERTALLEKTTEELLPPEKHLFEVRAENDVKAIYRALQRILLNYKMNNSCIPERVQEERRGPTLIAVQSNWELRRLAAGMTVLEEFPVVPVHVIDEISYNVLDWQRHGARRMIKHYLNLDSCLSQAFDMARYYHLPVGNLPQDISIFGSDLFLARHLRKHNHLLWLSPTARPDLGGKEADDSRLVMESDERGSMEINSHGCYST
;
A
#
# COMPACT_ATOMS: atom_id res chain seq x y z
N MET A 1 18.04 18.14 7.46
CA MET A 1 17.96 16.67 7.49
C MET A 1 18.75 16.13 8.68
N PRO A 2 18.16 15.27 9.52
CA PRO A 2 18.83 14.65 10.66
C PRO A 2 19.90 13.64 10.22
N ASN A 3 20.78 13.25 11.14
CA ASN A 3 21.72 12.15 10.89
C ASN A 3 20.94 10.82 10.77
N LEU A 4 20.80 10.31 9.54
CA LEU A 4 20.03 9.10 9.25
C LEU A 4 20.69 7.84 9.79
N SER A 5 22.03 7.79 9.85
CA SER A 5 22.75 6.64 10.39
C SER A 5 22.52 6.47 11.89
N SER A 6 22.56 7.57 12.66
CA SER A 6 22.24 7.51 14.09
C SER A 6 20.77 7.18 14.34
N LEU A 7 19.88 7.71 13.49
CA LEU A 7 18.45 7.44 13.60
C LEU A 7 18.14 5.97 13.29
N TYR A 8 18.74 5.42 12.24
CA TYR A 8 18.62 4.02 11.87
C TYR A 8 19.09 3.10 13.00
N GLY A 9 20.26 3.37 13.57
CA GLY A 9 20.78 2.61 14.71
C GLY A 9 19.80 2.60 15.89
N ALA A 10 19.27 3.76 16.27
CA ALA A 10 18.32 3.88 17.39
C ALA A 10 16.98 3.15 17.15
N GLU A 11 16.43 3.23 15.94
CA GLU A 11 15.18 2.54 15.61
C GLU A 11 15.39 1.03 15.45
N ARG A 12 16.54 0.59 14.92
CA ARG A 12 16.91 -0.84 14.83
C ARG A 12 17.08 -1.45 16.22
N THR A 13 17.75 -0.76 17.15
CA THR A 13 17.88 -1.23 18.54
C THR A 13 16.52 -1.36 19.22
N ALA A 14 15.62 -0.40 19.00
CA ALA A 14 14.27 -0.45 19.55
C ALA A 14 13.41 -1.59 18.94
N LEU A 15 13.67 -1.99 17.70
CA LEU A 15 12.99 -3.11 17.06
C LEU A 15 13.58 -4.47 17.47
N LEU A 16 14.89 -4.55 17.69
CA LEU A 16 15.58 -5.73 18.25
C LEU A 16 15.02 -6.16 19.60
N GLU A 17 14.57 -5.22 20.43
CA GLU A 17 13.93 -5.55 21.71
C GLU A 17 12.61 -6.33 21.54
N LYS A 18 12.00 -6.28 20.35
CA LYS A 18 10.68 -6.86 20.06
C LYS A 18 10.72 -8.01 19.07
N THR A 19 11.85 -8.25 18.40
CA THR A 19 11.96 -9.16 17.26
C THR A 19 13.36 -9.77 17.20
N THR A 20 13.49 -10.93 16.54
CA THR A 20 14.77 -11.61 16.34
C THR A 20 15.62 -10.94 15.26
N GLU A 21 16.94 -11.04 15.38
CA GLU A 21 17.88 -10.39 14.47
C GLU A 21 17.80 -10.90 13.02
N GLU A 22 17.36 -12.14 12.81
CA GLU A 22 17.24 -12.75 11.48
C GLU A 22 16.22 -12.05 10.57
N LEU A 23 15.21 -11.39 11.14
CA LEU A 23 14.17 -10.68 10.40
C LEU A 23 14.52 -9.22 10.13
N LEU A 24 15.69 -8.75 10.60
CA LEU A 24 16.08 -7.36 10.50
C LEU A 24 16.96 -7.07 9.28
N PRO A 25 16.80 -5.90 8.65
CA PRO A 25 17.71 -5.44 7.63
C PRO A 25 19.16 -5.31 8.17
N PRO A 26 20.16 -5.18 7.26
CA PRO A 26 21.58 -5.11 7.62
C PRO A 26 21.90 -4.12 8.74
N GLU A 27 22.94 -4.42 9.53
CA GLU A 27 23.32 -3.62 10.70
C GLU A 27 23.67 -2.16 10.36
N LYS A 28 24.22 -1.93 9.16
CA LYS A 28 24.69 -0.60 8.73
C LYS A 28 24.21 -0.27 7.32
N HIS A 29 23.70 0.95 7.17
CA HIS A 29 23.33 1.55 5.89
C HIS A 29 24.13 2.83 5.63
N LEU A 30 24.49 3.02 4.36
CA LEU A 30 24.99 4.27 3.84
C LEU A 30 23.80 5.05 3.25
N PHE A 31 23.58 6.26 3.74
CA PHE A 31 22.50 7.11 3.28
C PHE A 31 23.07 8.24 2.41
N GLU A 32 22.52 8.40 1.22
CA GLU A 32 22.74 9.58 0.39
C GLU A 32 21.45 10.41 0.36
N VAL A 33 21.55 11.70 0.64
CA VAL A 33 20.39 12.61 0.68
C VAL A 33 20.53 13.63 -0.43
N ARG A 34 19.53 13.68 -1.32
CA ARG A 34 19.42 14.67 -2.40
C ARG A 34 18.10 15.40 -2.29
N ALA A 35 18.12 16.72 -2.41
CA ALA A 35 16.93 17.57 -2.45
C ALA A 35 16.73 18.07 -3.88
N GLU A 36 15.56 17.83 -4.45
CA GLU A 36 15.22 18.19 -5.82
C GLU A 36 13.86 18.86 -5.87
N ASN A 37 13.73 19.88 -6.72
CA ASN A 37 12.48 20.63 -6.88
C ASN A 37 11.66 20.15 -8.10
N ASP A 38 12.31 19.55 -9.11
CA ASP A 38 11.65 19.04 -10.31
C ASP A 38 11.30 17.55 -10.17
N VAL A 39 10.01 17.23 -10.25
CA VAL A 39 9.51 15.85 -10.20
C VAL A 39 10.08 15.01 -11.34
N LYS A 40 10.29 15.58 -12.53
CA LYS A 40 10.87 14.83 -13.66
C LYS A 40 12.35 14.50 -13.43
N ALA A 41 13.08 15.34 -12.70
CA ALA A 41 14.46 15.03 -12.29
C ALA A 41 14.47 13.87 -11.29
N ILE A 42 13.53 13.86 -10.33
CA ILE A 42 13.35 12.76 -9.36
C ILE A 42 13.07 11.43 -10.07
N TYR A 43 12.11 11.41 -11.00
CA TYR A 43 11.79 10.20 -11.76
C TYR A 43 12.98 9.67 -12.56
N ARG A 44 13.71 10.55 -13.26
CA ARG A 44 14.92 10.18 -14.00
C ARG A 44 16.02 9.63 -13.08
N ALA A 45 16.19 10.20 -11.89
CA ALA A 45 17.16 9.74 -10.92
C ALA A 45 16.82 8.34 -10.39
N LEU A 46 15.58 8.13 -9.95
CA LEU A 46 15.10 6.82 -9.49
C LEU A 46 15.18 5.76 -10.58
N GLN A 47 14.78 6.12 -11.81
CA GLN A 47 14.85 5.22 -12.95
C GLN A 47 16.27 4.78 -13.26
N ARG A 48 17.25 5.70 -13.21
CA ARG A 48 18.66 5.37 -13.38
C ARG A 48 19.16 4.41 -12.30
N ILE A 49 18.75 4.60 -11.04
CA ILE A 49 19.14 3.71 -9.93
C ILE A 49 18.58 2.30 -10.15
N LEU A 50 17.31 2.17 -10.52
CA LEU A 50 16.68 0.87 -10.78
C LEU A 50 17.28 0.17 -12.00
N LEU A 51 17.56 0.89 -13.08
CA LEU A 51 18.23 0.34 -14.26
C LEU A 51 19.66 -0.11 -13.94
N ASN A 52 20.42 0.68 -13.18
CA ASN A 52 21.76 0.28 -12.73
C ASN A 52 21.70 -0.97 -11.85
N TYR A 53 20.71 -1.08 -10.96
CA TYR A 53 20.49 -2.29 -10.15
C TYR A 53 20.24 -3.50 -11.05
N LYS A 54 19.35 -3.38 -12.05
CA LYS A 54 19.05 -4.45 -13.01
C LYS A 54 20.26 -4.85 -13.84
N MET A 55 20.99 -3.88 -14.39
CA MET A 55 22.16 -4.12 -15.23
C MET A 55 23.26 -4.84 -14.45
N ASN A 56 23.54 -4.36 -13.23
CA ASN A 56 24.53 -4.99 -12.35
C ASN A 56 24.15 -6.44 -12.00
N ASN A 57 22.86 -6.78 -11.94
CA ASN A 57 22.43 -8.17 -11.74
C ASN A 57 22.53 -9.03 -13.01
N SER A 58 22.35 -8.43 -14.19
CA SER A 58 22.36 -9.13 -15.48
C SER A 58 23.78 -9.42 -15.99
N CYS A 59 24.78 -8.62 -15.62
CA CYS A 59 26.15 -8.73 -16.10
C CYS A 59 27.02 -9.74 -15.32
N ILE A 60 26.47 -10.42 -14.32
CA ILE A 60 27.21 -11.40 -13.53
C ILE A 60 27.21 -12.74 -14.28
N PRO A 61 28.39 -13.27 -14.67
CA PRO A 61 28.50 -14.53 -15.40
C PRO A 61 27.95 -15.70 -14.56
N GLU A 62 27.33 -16.69 -15.21
CA GLU A 62 26.68 -17.86 -14.57
C GLU A 62 27.55 -18.60 -13.54
N ARG A 63 28.87 -18.42 -13.59
CA ARG A 63 29.82 -19.08 -12.69
C ARG A 63 29.88 -18.47 -11.29
N VAL A 64 29.28 -17.30 -11.06
CA VAL A 64 29.24 -16.63 -9.75
C VAL A 64 27.80 -16.48 -9.30
N GLN A 65 27.18 -17.62 -8.94
CA GLN A 65 25.79 -17.69 -8.50
C GLN A 65 25.55 -16.88 -7.20
N GLU A 66 26.58 -16.74 -6.35
CA GLU A 66 26.50 -16.02 -5.07
C GLU A 66 26.38 -14.49 -5.22
N GLU A 67 26.88 -13.91 -6.32
CA GLU A 67 26.79 -12.47 -6.57
C GLU A 67 25.52 -12.09 -7.35
N ARG A 68 24.90 -13.05 -8.07
CA ARG A 68 23.61 -12.82 -8.75
C ARG A 68 22.54 -12.55 -7.71
N ARG A 69 22.10 -11.29 -7.63
CA ARG A 69 20.93 -10.94 -6.83
C ARG A 69 19.72 -11.69 -7.38
N GLY A 70 19.04 -12.41 -6.50
CA GLY A 70 17.92 -13.28 -6.85
C GLY A 70 16.68 -12.52 -7.36
N PRO A 71 15.53 -13.21 -7.50
CA PRO A 71 14.27 -12.59 -7.89
C PRO A 71 13.99 -11.35 -7.03
N THR A 72 13.81 -10.20 -7.68
CA THR A 72 13.63 -8.91 -7.01
C THR A 72 12.22 -8.41 -7.24
N LEU A 73 11.56 -7.96 -6.17
CA LEU A 73 10.30 -7.22 -6.23
C LEU A 73 10.51 -5.79 -5.72
N ILE A 74 9.64 -4.88 -6.15
CA ILE A 74 9.64 -3.49 -5.68
C ILE A 74 8.40 -3.28 -4.81
N ALA A 75 8.62 -3.04 -3.51
CA ALA A 75 7.57 -2.60 -2.61
C ALA A 75 7.41 -1.07 -2.72
N VAL A 76 6.22 -0.60 -3.08
CA VAL A 76 5.91 0.83 -3.25
C VAL A 76 4.98 1.28 -2.15
N GLN A 77 5.48 2.14 -1.26
CA GLN A 77 4.67 2.86 -0.29
C GLN A 77 4.61 4.33 -0.72
N SER A 78 3.44 4.80 -1.13
CA SER A 78 3.25 6.20 -1.52
C SER A 78 1.80 6.63 -1.35
N ASN A 79 1.59 7.94 -1.23
CA ASN A 79 0.27 8.56 -1.25
C ASN A 79 -0.28 8.76 -2.69
N TRP A 80 0.49 8.42 -3.71
CA TRP A 80 0.07 8.52 -5.10
C TRP A 80 -0.37 7.16 -5.63
N GLU A 81 -1.31 7.18 -6.57
CA GLU A 81 -1.71 5.96 -7.26
C GLU A 81 -0.52 5.35 -8.01
N LEU A 82 -0.41 4.02 -7.94
CA LEU A 82 0.65 3.29 -8.61
C LEU A 82 0.66 3.53 -10.13
N ARG A 83 -0.51 3.70 -10.75
CA ARG A 83 -0.65 4.04 -12.19
C ARG A 83 0.04 5.36 -12.54
N ARG A 84 -0.10 6.38 -11.68
CA ARG A 84 0.53 7.68 -11.87
C ARG A 84 2.06 7.57 -11.76
N LEU A 85 2.56 6.77 -10.82
CA LEU A 85 3.99 6.52 -10.67
C LEU A 85 4.56 5.74 -11.86
N ALA A 86 3.88 4.68 -12.31
CA ALA A 86 4.28 3.88 -13.47
C ALA A 86 4.33 4.72 -14.75
N ALA A 87 3.35 5.61 -14.96
CA ALA A 87 3.35 6.54 -16.10
C ALA A 87 4.53 7.54 -16.05
N GLY A 88 5.01 7.90 -14.85
CA GLY A 88 6.16 8.78 -14.67
C GLY A 88 7.51 8.06 -14.74
N MET A 89 7.54 6.76 -14.43
CA MET A 89 8.73 5.93 -14.33
C MET A 89 8.46 4.56 -14.98
N THR A 90 8.67 4.46 -16.28
CA THR A 90 8.36 3.25 -17.06
C THR A 90 9.16 2.02 -16.61
N VAL A 91 10.32 2.21 -15.97
CA VAL A 91 11.13 1.11 -15.42
C VAL A 91 10.38 0.28 -14.39
N LEU A 92 9.35 0.82 -13.72
CA LEU A 92 8.57 0.08 -12.74
C LEU A 92 7.82 -1.10 -13.39
N GLU A 93 7.51 -1.03 -14.69
CA GLU A 93 6.87 -2.12 -15.44
C GLU A 93 7.81 -3.32 -15.65
N GLU A 94 9.13 -3.12 -15.49
CA GLU A 94 10.13 -4.18 -15.64
C GLU A 94 10.28 -5.07 -14.39
N PHE A 95 9.62 -4.70 -13.28
CA PHE A 95 9.68 -5.40 -12.01
C PHE A 95 8.28 -5.77 -11.50
N PRO A 96 8.15 -6.86 -10.72
CA PRO A 96 6.92 -7.10 -9.99
C PRO A 96 6.80 -6.06 -8.88
N VAL A 97 5.79 -5.18 -9.01
CA VAL A 97 5.53 -4.12 -8.05
C VAL A 97 4.43 -4.52 -7.06
N VAL A 98 4.68 -4.29 -5.78
CA VAL A 98 3.75 -4.56 -4.69
C VAL A 98 3.42 -3.26 -3.97
N PRO A 99 2.17 -2.78 -4.02
CA PRO A 99 1.78 -1.61 -3.25
C PRO A 99 1.69 -1.97 -1.77
N VAL A 100 2.36 -1.18 -0.94
CA VAL A 100 2.34 -1.31 0.53
C VAL A 100 1.44 -0.22 1.08
N HIS A 101 0.26 -0.64 1.52
CA HIS A 101 -0.79 0.25 2.02
C HIS A 101 -0.63 0.47 3.51
N VAL A 102 0.12 1.51 3.89
CA VAL A 102 0.27 1.91 5.29
C VAL A 102 -0.25 3.33 5.47
N ILE A 103 -1.24 3.48 6.36
CA ILE A 103 -1.83 4.78 6.69
C ILE A 103 -0.92 5.49 7.70
N ASP A 104 -0.50 6.70 7.35
CA ASP A 104 0.29 7.57 8.20
C ASP A 104 -0.46 8.86 8.48
N GLU A 105 -0.66 9.16 9.76
CA GLU A 105 -1.12 10.46 10.22
C GLU A 105 0.09 11.29 10.67
N ILE A 106 0.73 11.99 9.74
CA ILE A 106 1.86 12.89 10.05
C ILE A 106 1.40 14.34 9.92
N SER A 107 1.50 15.09 11.02
CA SER A 107 1.38 16.54 10.99
C SER A 107 2.69 17.16 10.50
N TYR A 108 2.71 17.61 9.24
CA TYR A 108 3.84 18.33 8.65
C TYR A 108 3.87 19.82 9.02
N ASN A 109 2.95 20.28 9.87
CA ASN A 109 2.83 21.70 10.26
C ASN A 109 3.92 22.15 11.24
N VAL A 110 4.78 21.24 11.71
CA VAL A 110 5.86 21.54 12.66
C VAL A 110 7.15 21.84 11.90
N LEU A 111 7.91 22.86 12.33
CA LEU A 111 9.19 23.25 11.71
C LEU A 111 10.21 22.09 11.63
N ASP A 112 10.18 21.15 12.58
CA ASP A 112 11.04 19.95 12.61
C ASP A 112 10.37 18.71 11.98
N TRP A 113 9.52 18.90 10.96
CA TRP A 113 8.85 17.80 10.27
C TRP A 113 9.84 16.82 9.62
N GLN A 114 11.00 17.29 9.17
CA GLN A 114 12.02 16.45 8.53
C GLN A 114 12.49 15.33 9.46
N ARG A 115 12.67 15.62 10.76
CA ARG A 115 13.06 14.61 11.75
C ARG A 115 11.97 13.57 11.96
N HIS A 116 10.72 14.01 12.04
CA HIS A 116 9.57 13.13 12.22
C HIS A 116 9.35 12.24 10.99
N GLY A 117 9.40 12.82 9.79
CA GLY A 117 9.28 12.12 8.52
C GLY A 117 10.41 11.10 8.30
N ALA A 118 11.67 11.50 8.54
CA ALA A 118 12.81 10.59 8.42
C ALA A 118 12.73 9.41 9.40
N ARG A 119 12.31 9.68 10.64
CA ARG A 119 12.06 8.62 11.64
C ARG A 119 11.00 7.63 11.16
N ARG A 120 9.89 8.14 10.62
CA ARG A 120 8.81 7.29 10.13
C ARG A 120 9.22 6.46 8.93
N MET A 121 9.94 7.07 7.98
CA MET A 121 10.50 6.38 6.80
C MET A 121 11.37 5.20 7.23
N ILE A 122 12.27 5.38 8.21
CA ILE A 122 13.12 4.30 8.73
C ILE A 122 12.28 3.21 9.42
N LYS A 123 11.27 3.59 10.22
CA LYS A 123 10.35 2.61 10.84
C LYS A 123 9.61 1.76 9.81
N HIS A 124 9.16 2.36 8.71
CA HIS A 124 8.50 1.61 7.64
C HIS A 124 9.43 0.65 6.94
N TYR A 125 10.66 1.09 6.65
CA TYR A 125 11.68 0.23 6.08
C TYR A 125 11.98 -0.99 6.98
N LEU A 126 12.12 -0.76 8.29
CA LEU A 126 12.39 -1.82 9.26
C LEU A 126 11.21 -2.80 9.43
N ASN A 127 9.96 -2.33 9.32
CA ASN A 127 8.76 -3.16 9.43
C ASN A 127 8.27 -3.73 8.09
N LEU A 128 8.97 -3.47 6.99
CA LEU A 128 8.55 -3.83 5.65
C LEU A 128 8.33 -5.35 5.50
N ASP A 129 9.22 -6.15 6.09
CA ASP A 129 9.15 -7.61 6.00
C ASP A 129 7.89 -8.17 6.69
N SER A 130 7.53 -7.62 7.85
CA SER A 130 6.28 -7.96 8.53
C SER A 130 5.05 -7.60 7.70
N CYS A 131 5.07 -6.41 7.08
CA CYS A 131 3.97 -5.96 6.21
C CYS A 131 3.85 -6.83 4.95
N LEU A 132 4.97 -7.18 4.30
CA LEU A 132 4.98 -8.06 3.14
C LEU A 132 4.55 -9.48 3.50
N SER A 133 4.97 -10.00 4.64
CA SER A 133 4.55 -11.32 5.13
C SER A 133 3.02 -11.39 5.29
N GLN A 134 2.42 -10.37 5.91
CA GLN A 134 0.95 -10.27 6.01
C GLN A 134 0.30 -10.20 4.62
N ALA A 135 0.85 -9.39 3.71
CA ALA A 135 0.35 -9.28 2.35
C ALA A 135 0.44 -10.63 1.59
N PHE A 136 1.51 -11.40 1.78
CA PHE A 136 1.63 -12.72 1.18
C PHE A 136 0.59 -13.71 1.71
N ASP A 137 0.33 -13.71 3.01
CA ASP A 137 -0.68 -14.59 3.61
C ASP A 137 -2.08 -14.24 3.12
N MET A 138 -2.39 -12.94 3.01
CA MET A 138 -3.64 -12.46 2.43
C MET A 138 -3.76 -12.85 0.96
N ALA A 139 -2.71 -12.65 0.16
CA ALA A 139 -2.66 -13.05 -1.25
C ALA A 139 -2.89 -14.55 -1.45
N ARG A 140 -2.31 -15.39 -0.58
CA ARG A 140 -2.53 -16.84 -0.57
C ARG A 140 -3.98 -17.20 -0.27
N TYR A 141 -4.58 -16.56 0.73
CA TYR A 141 -5.97 -16.79 1.12
C TYR A 141 -6.96 -16.36 0.02
N TYR A 142 -6.78 -15.18 -0.55
CA TYR A 142 -7.64 -14.66 -1.61
C TYR A 142 -7.29 -15.23 -3.00
N HIS A 143 -6.25 -16.05 -3.14
CA HIS A 143 -5.77 -16.55 -4.43
C HIS A 143 -5.57 -15.43 -5.46
N LEU A 144 -4.80 -14.41 -5.08
CA LEU A 144 -4.49 -13.26 -5.91
C LEU A 144 -2.98 -13.02 -5.97
N PRO A 145 -2.47 -12.42 -7.05
CA PRO A 145 -1.12 -11.86 -7.03
C PRO A 145 -1.01 -10.80 -5.93
N VAL A 146 0.07 -10.83 -5.15
CA VAL A 146 0.30 -9.88 -4.04
C VAL A 146 0.31 -8.41 -4.51
N GLY A 147 0.75 -8.15 -5.75
CA GLY A 147 0.73 -6.81 -6.35
C GLY A 147 -0.68 -6.26 -6.64
N ASN A 148 -1.70 -7.11 -6.62
CA ASN A 148 -3.09 -6.75 -6.93
C ASN A 148 -3.94 -6.60 -5.66
N LEU A 149 -3.34 -6.62 -4.46
CA LEU A 149 -4.08 -6.42 -3.22
C LEU A 149 -4.49 -4.94 -3.13
N PRO A 150 -5.80 -4.64 -3.01
CA PRO A 150 -6.27 -3.29 -2.77
C PRO A 150 -5.97 -2.84 -1.34
N GLN A 151 -6.14 -1.55 -1.10
CA GLN A 151 -6.03 -0.96 0.24
C GLN A 151 -7.08 -1.52 1.20
N ASP A 152 -8.35 -1.62 0.76
CA ASP A 152 -9.41 -2.30 1.50
C ASP A 152 -9.60 -3.72 0.98
N ILE A 153 -8.88 -4.65 1.60
CA ILE A 153 -8.93 -6.06 1.27
C ILE A 153 -10.26 -6.72 1.66
N SER A 154 -10.96 -6.19 2.67
CA SER A 154 -12.08 -6.88 3.31
C SER A 154 -13.32 -6.79 2.42
N ILE A 155 -13.59 -5.59 1.92
CA ILE A 155 -14.69 -5.36 0.96
C ILE A 155 -14.38 -6.13 -0.33
N PHE A 156 -13.19 -5.91 -0.89
CA PHE A 156 -12.79 -6.54 -2.14
C PHE A 156 -12.76 -8.07 -2.07
N GLY A 157 -12.31 -8.64 -0.96
CA GLY A 157 -12.28 -10.08 -0.73
C GLY A 157 -13.68 -10.70 -0.73
N SER A 158 -14.66 -10.00 -0.16
CA SER A 158 -16.07 -10.41 -0.16
C SER A 158 -16.63 -10.45 -1.58
N ASP A 159 -16.41 -9.37 -2.35
CA ASP A 159 -16.82 -9.27 -3.75
C ASP A 159 -16.15 -10.35 -4.62
N LEU A 160 -14.86 -10.59 -4.39
CA LEU A 160 -14.08 -11.59 -5.12
C LEU A 160 -14.63 -13.00 -4.90
N PHE A 161 -14.92 -13.38 -3.66
CA PHE A 161 -15.47 -14.70 -3.36
C PHE A 161 -16.89 -14.85 -3.89
N LEU A 162 -17.72 -13.81 -3.78
CA LEU A 162 -19.06 -13.80 -4.35
C LEU A 162 -19.01 -13.99 -5.87
N ALA A 163 -18.18 -13.22 -6.58
CA ALA A 163 -18.00 -13.33 -8.02
C ALA A 163 -17.53 -14.73 -8.44
N ARG A 164 -16.58 -15.32 -7.70
CA ARG A 164 -16.12 -16.70 -7.97
C ARG A 164 -17.23 -17.73 -7.75
N HIS A 165 -18.05 -17.57 -6.71
CA HIS A 165 -19.17 -18.45 -6.42
C HIS A 165 -20.23 -18.37 -7.52
N LEU A 166 -20.62 -17.15 -7.91
CA LEU A 166 -21.55 -16.90 -9.01
C LEU A 166 -21.06 -17.55 -10.31
N ARG A 167 -19.78 -17.35 -10.67
CA ARG A 167 -19.19 -17.94 -11.88
C ARG A 167 -19.19 -19.48 -11.83
N LYS A 168 -18.88 -20.08 -10.67
CA LYS A 168 -18.89 -21.54 -10.49
C LYS A 168 -20.29 -22.14 -10.72
N HIS A 169 -21.33 -21.40 -10.41
CA HIS A 169 -22.73 -21.81 -10.57
C HIS A 169 -23.39 -21.27 -11.85
N ASN A 170 -22.59 -20.82 -12.83
CA ASN A 170 -23.05 -20.29 -14.12
C ASN A 170 -24.01 -19.10 -14.01
N HIS A 171 -23.89 -18.30 -12.95
CA HIS A 171 -24.56 -17.00 -12.86
C HIS A 171 -23.79 -15.95 -13.66
N LEU A 172 -24.52 -14.94 -14.12
CA LEU A 172 -23.94 -13.78 -14.79
C LEU A 172 -23.30 -12.86 -13.74
N LEU A 173 -22.11 -12.35 -14.05
CA LEU A 173 -21.45 -11.30 -13.27
C LEU A 173 -22.02 -9.96 -13.71
N TRP A 174 -23.21 -9.62 -13.23
CA TRP A 174 -23.81 -8.32 -13.49
C TRP A 174 -23.25 -7.31 -12.49
N LEU A 175 -22.31 -6.51 -12.97
CA LEU A 175 -21.90 -5.29 -12.28
C LEU A 175 -22.39 -4.12 -13.13
N SER A 176 -23.46 -3.47 -12.66
CA SER A 176 -23.80 -2.14 -13.16
C SER A 176 -22.64 -1.20 -12.78
N PRO A 177 -22.12 -0.39 -13.71
CA PRO A 177 -21.12 0.63 -13.39
C PRO A 177 -21.70 1.78 -12.56
N THR A 178 -23.00 1.77 -12.31
CA THR A 178 -23.73 2.77 -11.52
C THR A 178 -24.05 2.23 -10.13
N ALA A 179 -24.48 3.10 -9.22
CA ALA A 179 -24.98 2.69 -7.91
C ALA A 179 -26.33 1.92 -7.98
N ARG A 180 -26.93 1.79 -9.16
CA ARG A 180 -28.19 1.07 -9.36
C ARG A 180 -27.93 -0.39 -9.76
N PRO A 181 -28.73 -1.35 -9.27
CA PRO A 181 -28.62 -2.74 -9.69
C PRO A 181 -28.90 -2.87 -11.20
N ASP A 182 -28.23 -3.81 -11.85
CA ASP A 182 -28.53 -4.15 -13.25
C ASP A 182 -29.86 -4.90 -13.31
N LEU A 183 -30.86 -4.26 -13.92
CA LEU A 183 -32.21 -4.80 -14.08
C LEU A 183 -32.53 -5.06 -15.56
N GLY A 184 -31.51 -5.17 -16.43
CA GLY A 184 -31.68 -5.44 -17.84
C GLY A 184 -32.35 -4.29 -18.61
N GLY A 185 -31.99 -3.04 -18.32
CA GLY A 185 -32.50 -1.83 -18.97
C GLY A 185 -33.66 -1.13 -18.26
N LYS A 186 -34.02 -1.58 -17.04
CA LYS A 186 -35.07 -0.99 -16.18
C LYS A 186 -34.50 -0.31 -14.93
N GLU A 187 -33.22 0.05 -14.95
CA GLU A 187 -32.55 0.63 -13.79
C GLU A 187 -33.15 1.99 -13.41
N ALA A 188 -33.69 2.72 -14.38
CA ALA A 188 -34.33 4.03 -14.18
C ALA A 188 -35.72 3.93 -13.52
N ASP A 189 -36.42 2.80 -13.67
CA ASP A 189 -37.83 2.65 -13.33
C ASP A 189 -38.06 2.27 -11.85
N ASP A 190 -37.05 1.72 -11.17
CA ASP A 190 -37.14 1.34 -9.76
C ASP A 190 -36.60 2.46 -8.85
N SER A 191 -37.48 3.38 -8.45
CA SER A 191 -37.14 4.50 -7.55
C SER A 191 -37.20 4.15 -6.06
N ARG A 192 -37.53 2.90 -5.70
CA ARG A 192 -37.72 2.51 -4.28
C ARG A 192 -36.44 2.64 -3.45
N LEU A 193 -35.27 2.49 -4.07
CA LEU A 193 -33.96 2.58 -3.41
C LEU A 193 -33.53 4.02 -3.08
N VAL A 194 -34.15 5.04 -3.68
CA VAL A 194 -33.82 6.45 -3.41
C VAL A 194 -34.45 6.94 -2.09
N MET A 195 -35.46 6.24 -1.58
CA MET A 195 -36.25 6.69 -0.43
C MET A 195 -35.74 6.14 0.92
N GLU A 196 -34.96 5.05 0.93
CA GLU A 196 -34.53 4.41 2.18
C GLU A 196 -33.31 5.07 2.85
N SER A 197 -32.58 5.96 2.16
CA SER A 197 -31.39 6.61 2.74
C SER A 197 -31.72 7.71 3.76
N ASP A 198 -32.95 8.25 3.75
CA ASP A 198 -33.35 9.36 4.63
C ASP A 198 -34.04 8.91 5.92
N GLU A 199 -34.35 7.61 6.08
CA GLU A 199 -34.99 7.08 7.30
C GLU A 199 -33.98 6.53 8.34
N ARG A 200 -32.80 7.13 8.44
CA ARG A 200 -32.07 7.08 9.72
C ARG A 200 -32.79 8.02 10.68
N GLY A 201 -33.85 7.48 11.30
CA GLY A 201 -34.80 8.19 12.12
C GLY A 201 -34.16 9.24 13.02
N SER A 202 -34.70 10.45 12.97
CA SER A 202 -34.49 11.46 14.02
C SER A 202 -34.89 10.82 15.34
N MET A 203 -33.90 10.36 16.11
CA MET A 203 -34.16 9.85 17.46
C MET A 203 -34.40 11.07 18.36
N GLU A 204 -35.65 11.53 18.41
CA GLU A 204 -36.07 12.55 19.36
C GLU A 204 -36.33 11.87 20.71
N ILE A 205 -35.39 12.03 21.66
CA ILE A 205 -35.64 11.70 23.06
C ILE A 205 -36.38 12.88 23.68
N ASN A 206 -37.70 12.77 23.81
CA ASN A 206 -38.49 13.71 24.58
C ASN A 206 -38.64 13.22 26.04
N SER A 207 -37.90 13.84 26.97
CA SER A 207 -38.03 13.59 28.41
C SER A 207 -38.55 14.82 29.15
N HIS A 208 -39.81 15.20 28.90
CA HIS A 208 -40.47 16.23 29.71
C HIS A 208 -40.48 15.83 31.21
N GLY A 209 -39.85 16.65 32.05
CA GLY A 209 -39.85 16.50 33.52
C GLY A 209 -38.57 15.92 34.15
N CYS A 210 -37.50 15.68 33.38
CA CYS A 210 -36.25 15.14 33.91
C CYS A 210 -35.28 16.21 34.47
N TYR A 211 -35.77 17.07 35.36
CA TYR A 211 -34.88 17.90 36.20
C TYR A 211 -34.97 17.35 37.62
N SER A 212 -33.84 16.91 38.19
CA SER A 212 -33.77 16.64 39.62
C SER A 212 -33.73 17.98 40.35
N THR A 213 -34.62 18.17 41.32
CA THR A 213 -34.39 19.15 42.39
C THR A 213 -33.27 18.66 43.30
#